data_AF-A0AAW4H8G9-F1
#
_entry.id   AF-A0AAW4H8G9-F1
#
_cell.length_a   1.000
_cell.length_b   1.000
_cell.length_c   1.000
_cell.angle_alpha   90.00
_cell.angle_beta   90.00
_cell.angle_gamma   90.00
#
_symmetry.space_group_name_H-M   'P 1'
#
loop_
_entity.id
_entity.type
_entity.pdbx_description
1 polymer ?
#
loop_
_entity_poly.entity_id
_entity_poly.type
_entity_poly.pdbx_seq_one_letter_code
_entity_poly.pdbx_strand_id
1 'polypeptide(L)'
;MKANLLINHLTRHPKYHYLLISRSFFHFYVALLTLALLLYFQKVFASEIPSESQLKAAAIYQTSHFVHWPDRSPDEPIRFCIKGDKKVQHALETVLENKQNTSRQFLISNNLKQCDFIYFDEKTRFQILKSQTNSTVTISGKKDFLKIGGVVELTIAQGRAAIGICKTTLQEKHFTLDASLMRIADVKEAERCVR
;
A
#
# COMPACT_ATOMS: atom_id res chain seq x y z
N MET A 1 -58.53 -44.37 -15.25
CA MET A 1 -59.08 -43.44 -16.25
C MET A 1 -60.13 -42.48 -15.64
N LYS A 2 -59.83 -41.81 -14.51
CA LYS A 2 -60.73 -40.78 -13.89
C LYS A 2 -59.99 -39.57 -13.29
N ALA A 3 -58.66 -39.58 -13.21
CA ALA A 3 -57.88 -38.45 -12.65
C ALA A 3 -57.63 -37.31 -13.68
N ASN A 4 -57.59 -37.61 -14.98
CA ASN A 4 -57.33 -36.61 -16.04
C ASN A 4 -58.51 -35.68 -16.35
N LEU A 5 -59.71 -35.97 -15.84
CA LEU A 5 -60.90 -35.16 -16.12
C LEU A 5 -61.16 -34.05 -15.09
N LEU A 6 -60.51 -34.10 -13.92
CA LEU A 6 -60.65 -33.06 -12.89
C LEU A 6 -59.72 -31.87 -13.11
N ILE A 7 -58.59 -32.06 -13.80
CA ILE A 7 -57.62 -30.98 -14.07
C ILE A 7 -58.16 -30.03 -15.15
N ASN A 8 -59.00 -30.52 -16.07
CA ASN A 8 -59.49 -29.74 -17.21
C ASN A 8 -60.72 -28.85 -16.90
N HIS A 9 -61.36 -29.03 -15.74
CA HIS A 9 -62.56 -28.25 -15.36
C HIS A 9 -62.23 -27.05 -14.46
N LEU A 10 -61.03 -27.00 -13.85
CA LEU A 10 -60.62 -25.91 -12.95
C LEU A 10 -59.94 -24.74 -13.69
N THR A 11 -59.60 -24.89 -14.97
CA THR A 11 -58.97 -23.84 -15.80
C THR A 11 -59.96 -22.86 -16.43
N ARG A 12 -61.28 -23.06 -16.25
CA ARG A 12 -62.33 -22.27 -16.93
C ARG A 12 -62.87 -21.05 -16.17
N HIS A 13 -62.33 -20.76 -14.98
CA HIS A 13 -62.79 -19.63 -14.17
C HIS A 13 -61.83 -18.42 -14.27
N PRO A 14 -62.32 -17.24 -14.70
CA PRO A 14 -61.48 -16.06 -15.01
C PRO A 14 -60.72 -15.49 -13.80
N LYS A 15 -61.15 -15.84 -12.57
CA LYS A 15 -60.51 -15.40 -11.32
C LYS A 15 -59.14 -16.03 -11.08
N TYR A 16 -58.88 -17.25 -11.58
CA TYR A 16 -57.60 -17.93 -11.37
C TYR A 16 -56.50 -17.44 -12.33
N HIS A 17 -56.87 -16.97 -13.52
CA HIS A 17 -55.94 -16.33 -14.45
C HIS A 17 -55.37 -15.01 -13.89
N TYR A 18 -56.18 -14.20 -13.23
CA TYR A 18 -55.73 -12.96 -12.58
C TYR A 18 -54.73 -13.21 -11.45
N LEU A 19 -54.93 -14.25 -10.64
CA LEU A 19 -54.03 -14.64 -9.54
C LEU A 19 -52.69 -15.21 -10.02
N LEU A 20 -52.67 -15.93 -11.15
CA LEU A 20 -51.43 -16.42 -11.77
C LEU A 20 -50.62 -15.28 -12.39
N ILE A 21 -51.30 -14.34 -13.06
CA ILE A 21 -50.68 -13.15 -13.64
C ILE A 21 -50.10 -12.25 -12.54
N SER A 22 -50.83 -12.02 -11.43
CA SER A 22 -50.34 -11.20 -10.32
C SER A 22 -49.12 -11.82 -9.60
N ARG A 23 -49.07 -13.14 -9.45
CA ARG A 23 -47.89 -13.84 -8.94
C ARG A 23 -46.70 -13.69 -9.87
N SER A 24 -46.90 -13.79 -11.19
CA SER A 24 -45.80 -13.63 -12.15
C SER A 24 -45.23 -12.20 -12.14
N PHE A 25 -46.10 -11.18 -12.06
CA PHE A 25 -45.67 -9.79 -11.90
C PHE A 25 -44.94 -9.52 -10.59
N PHE A 26 -45.37 -10.15 -9.49
CA PHE A 26 -44.69 -10.03 -8.20
C PHE A 26 -43.26 -10.60 -8.24
N HIS A 27 -43.08 -11.81 -8.80
CA HIS A 27 -41.74 -12.39 -8.94
C HIS A 27 -40.83 -11.55 -9.86
N PHE A 28 -41.38 -10.98 -10.93
CA PHE A 28 -40.63 -10.09 -11.82
C PHE A 28 -40.19 -8.81 -11.12
N TYR A 29 -41.05 -8.22 -10.29
CA TYR A 29 -40.73 -7.01 -9.52
C TYR A 29 -39.68 -7.29 -8.43
N VAL A 30 -39.77 -8.43 -7.75
CA VAL A 30 -38.75 -8.88 -6.78
C VAL A 30 -37.42 -9.17 -7.48
N ALA A 31 -37.43 -9.77 -8.67
CA ALA A 31 -36.22 -10.00 -9.47
C ALA A 31 -35.55 -8.68 -9.91
N LEU A 32 -36.34 -7.69 -10.33
CA LEU A 32 -35.82 -6.36 -10.66
C LEU A 32 -35.24 -5.63 -9.44
N LEU A 33 -35.93 -5.68 -8.29
CA LEU A 33 -35.44 -5.08 -7.05
C LEU A 33 -34.14 -5.73 -6.56
N THR A 34 -34.05 -7.06 -6.62
CA THR A 34 -32.84 -7.80 -6.22
C THR A 34 -31.67 -7.51 -7.17
N LEU A 35 -31.91 -7.43 -8.49
CA LEU A 35 -30.89 -7.03 -9.46
C LEU A 35 -30.43 -5.58 -9.24
N ALA A 36 -31.34 -4.64 -9.00
CA ALA A 36 -31.00 -3.25 -8.69
C ALA A 36 -30.16 -3.14 -7.41
N LEU A 37 -30.50 -3.93 -6.38
CA LEU A 37 -29.75 -3.98 -5.13
C LEU A 37 -28.34 -4.55 -5.35
N LEU A 38 -28.22 -5.65 -6.12
CA LEU A 38 -26.92 -6.25 -6.48
C LEU A 38 -26.02 -5.28 -7.26
N LEU A 39 -26.60 -4.48 -8.17
CA LEU A 39 -25.88 -3.46 -8.93
C LEU A 39 -25.44 -2.28 -8.05
N TYR A 40 -26.20 -1.93 -7.01
CA TYR A 40 -25.83 -0.90 -6.05
C TYR A 40 -24.61 -1.31 -5.20
N PHE A 41 -24.52 -2.59 -4.80
CA PHE A 41 -23.41 -3.10 -3.99
C PHE A 41 -22.09 -3.27 -4.75
N GLN A 42 -22.07 -3.22 -6.09
CA GLN A 42 -20.83 -3.31 -6.89
C GLN A 42 -19.86 -2.14 -6.61
N LYS A 43 -20.36 -0.99 -6.14
CA LYS A 43 -19.53 0.19 -5.88
C LYS A 43 -18.69 0.11 -4.60
N VAL A 44 -18.94 -0.88 -3.74
CA VAL A 44 -18.33 -0.95 -2.39
C VAL A 44 -17.00 -1.72 -2.39
N PHE A 45 -16.66 -2.48 -3.44
CA PHE A 45 -15.50 -3.40 -3.43
C PHE A 45 -14.39 -3.11 -4.46
N ALA A 46 -14.36 -1.94 -5.09
CA ALA A 46 -13.23 -1.55 -5.92
C ALA A 46 -12.06 -1.08 -5.05
N SER A 47 -11.24 -2.02 -4.57
CA SER A 47 -9.91 -1.69 -4.06
C SER A 47 -9.06 -1.25 -5.24
N GLU A 48 -8.73 0.04 -5.32
CA GLU A 48 -7.80 0.56 -6.31
C GLU A 48 -6.45 -0.16 -6.15
N ILE A 49 -5.89 -0.67 -7.25
CA ILE A 49 -4.56 -1.28 -7.22
C ILE A 49 -3.57 -0.15 -6.91
N PRO A 50 -2.78 -0.25 -5.83
CA PRO A 50 -1.84 0.82 -5.48
C PRO A 50 -0.86 1.07 -6.62
N SER A 51 -0.69 2.34 -6.97
CA SER A 51 0.34 2.77 -7.91
C SER A 51 1.74 2.49 -7.35
N GLU A 52 2.73 2.40 -8.22
CA GLU A 52 4.14 2.23 -7.84
C GLU A 52 4.59 3.30 -6.83
N SER A 53 4.19 4.57 -7.02
CA SER A 53 4.54 5.66 -6.11
C SER A 53 3.90 5.49 -4.73
N GLN A 54 2.67 4.98 -4.64
CA GLN A 54 2.02 4.65 -3.37
C GLN A 54 2.71 3.49 -2.65
N LEU A 55 3.12 2.45 -3.38
CA LEU A 55 3.90 1.34 -2.83
C LEU A 55 5.26 1.82 -2.29
N LYS A 56 5.98 2.66 -3.04
CA LYS A 56 7.24 3.26 -2.60
C LYS A 56 7.04 4.13 -1.36
N ALA A 57 6.03 5.00 -1.34
CA ALA A 57 5.72 5.86 -0.20
C ALA A 57 5.38 5.06 1.06
N ALA A 58 4.57 4.02 0.93
CA ALA A 58 4.24 3.12 2.02
C ALA A 58 5.49 2.41 2.58
N ALA A 59 6.38 1.92 1.71
CA ALA A 59 7.63 1.29 2.11
C ALA A 59 8.60 2.26 2.80
N ILE A 60 8.71 3.51 2.34
CA ILE A 60 9.50 4.56 2.99
C ILE A 60 8.96 4.83 4.40
N TYR A 61 7.65 5.04 4.53
CA TYR A 61 7.01 5.25 5.82
C TYR A 61 7.20 4.05 6.75
N GLN A 62 6.96 2.83 6.25
CA GLN A 62 7.14 1.59 6.99
C GLN A 62 8.57 1.45 7.52
N THR A 63 9.58 1.69 6.68
CA THR A 63 11.01 1.64 7.06
C THR A 63 11.29 2.52 8.27
N SER A 64 10.65 3.69 8.37
CA SER A 64 10.89 4.63 9.47
C SER A 64 10.52 4.11 10.85
N HIS A 65 9.62 3.13 10.95
CA HIS A 65 9.23 2.51 12.22
C HIS A 65 10.27 1.52 12.75
N PHE A 66 11.20 1.09 11.90
CA PHE A 66 12.21 0.09 12.27
C PHE A 66 13.59 0.69 12.48
N VAL A 67 13.77 2.00 12.31
CA VAL A 67 15.05 2.67 12.54
C VAL A 67 15.08 3.28 13.94
N HIS A 68 16.12 2.96 14.69
CA HIS A 68 16.35 3.48 16.03
C HIS A 68 17.69 4.21 16.10
N TRP A 69 17.65 5.48 16.51
CA TRP A 69 18.82 6.28 16.85
C TRP A 69 18.97 6.28 18.38
N PRO A 70 20.15 5.90 18.91
CA PRO A 70 20.34 5.79 20.36
C PRO A 70 20.27 7.15 21.06
N ASP A 71 20.72 8.22 20.40
CA ASP A 71 20.82 9.56 20.98
C ASP A 71 19.56 10.42 20.74
N ARG A 72 18.45 9.79 20.35
CA ARG A 72 17.25 10.50 19.89
C ARG A 72 16.05 10.22 20.77
N SER A 73 15.32 11.28 21.13
CA SER A 73 14.09 11.15 21.89
C SER A 73 12.97 10.50 21.05
N PRO A 74 12.09 9.67 21.64
CA PRO A 74 10.97 9.06 20.92
C PRO A 74 9.98 10.05 20.30
N ASP A 75 9.84 11.25 20.86
CA ASP A 75 8.94 12.31 20.41
C ASP A 75 9.55 13.24 19.34
N GLU A 76 10.87 13.17 19.11
CA GLU A 76 11.52 14.03 18.13
C GLU A 76 10.99 13.76 16.70
N PRO A 77 10.69 14.82 15.91
CA PRO A 77 10.13 14.67 14.58
C PRO A 77 11.07 13.96 13.60
N ILE A 78 10.53 13.00 12.86
CA ILE A 78 11.23 12.35 11.74
C ILE A 78 11.01 13.16 10.47
N ARG A 79 12.10 13.53 9.80
CA ARG A 79 12.08 14.32 8.56
C ARG A 79 12.45 13.46 7.35
N PHE A 80 11.57 13.47 6.35
CA PHE A 80 11.79 12.83 5.06
C PHE A 80 12.14 13.86 3.99
N CYS A 81 13.09 13.52 3.13
CA CYS A 81 13.38 14.23 1.90
C CYS A 81 13.16 13.31 0.71
N ILE A 82 12.51 13.82 -0.33
CA ILE A 82 12.31 13.09 -1.59
C ILE A 82 13.06 13.81 -2.70
N LYS A 83 14.04 13.14 -3.32
CA LYS A 83 14.87 13.70 -4.38
C LYS A 83 14.58 13.01 -5.71
N GLY A 84 14.03 13.79 -6.65
CA GLY A 84 13.86 13.37 -8.05
C GLY A 84 12.49 12.78 -8.41
N ASP A 85 11.64 12.47 -7.43
CA ASP A 85 10.33 11.84 -7.68
C ASP A 85 9.18 12.57 -6.98
N LYS A 86 8.51 13.47 -7.70
CA LYS A 86 7.35 14.22 -7.17
C LYS A 86 6.13 13.34 -6.88
N LYS A 87 5.96 12.23 -7.60
CA LYS A 87 4.80 11.34 -7.40
C LYS A 87 4.96 10.58 -6.09
N VAL A 88 6.17 10.10 -5.79
CA VAL A 88 6.50 9.50 -4.50
C VAL A 88 6.37 10.52 -3.37
N GLN A 89 6.82 11.76 -3.58
CA GLN A 89 6.64 12.83 -2.59
C GLN A 89 5.17 13.05 -2.25
N HIS A 90 4.32 13.25 -3.26
CA HIS A 90 2.89 13.47 -3.03
C HIS A 90 2.22 12.27 -2.37
N ALA A 91 2.56 11.05 -2.79
CA ALA A 91 2.04 9.84 -2.15
C ALA A 91 2.48 9.72 -0.68
N LEU A 92 3.72 10.13 -0.35
CA LEU A 92 4.19 10.13 1.03
C LEU A 92 3.48 11.20 1.87
N GLU A 93 3.27 12.41 1.33
CA GLU A 93 2.48 13.45 1.97
C GLU A 93 1.08 12.92 2.36
N THR A 94 0.38 12.26 1.42
CA THR A 94 -0.91 11.62 1.69
C THR A 94 -0.82 10.54 2.77
N VAL A 95 0.25 9.73 2.80
CA VAL A 95 0.45 8.73 3.86
C VAL A 95 0.61 9.40 5.22
N LEU A 96 1.38 10.49 5.30
CA LEU A 96 1.64 11.20 6.57
C LEU A 96 0.40 11.95 7.08
N GLU A 97 -0.38 12.56 6.20
CA GLU A 97 -1.65 13.23 6.56
C GLU A 97 -2.64 12.28 7.22
N ASN A 98 -2.74 11.05 6.71
CA ASN A 98 -3.60 10.02 7.27
C ASN A 98 -3.10 9.43 8.62
N LYS A 99 -1.92 9.85 9.09
CA LYS A 99 -1.25 9.32 10.29
C LYS A 99 -0.94 10.39 11.33
N GLN A 100 -1.54 11.58 11.25
CA GLN A 100 -1.29 12.70 12.17
C GLN A 100 -1.60 12.42 13.66
N ASN A 101 -2.30 11.33 14.00
CA ASN A 101 -2.61 10.95 15.39
C ASN A 101 -1.50 10.13 16.08
N THR A 102 -0.29 10.05 15.53
CA THR A 102 0.85 9.40 16.17
C THR A 102 1.53 10.34 17.18
N SER A 103 2.07 9.80 18.28
CA SER A 103 2.80 10.58 19.29
C SER A 103 4.09 11.21 18.74
N ARG A 104 4.69 10.59 17.73
CA ARG A 104 5.85 11.11 16.99
C ARG A 104 5.38 11.83 15.73
N GLN A 105 5.96 13.01 15.47
CA GLN A 105 5.68 13.80 14.27
C GLN A 105 6.50 13.30 13.08
N PHE A 106 5.90 13.36 11.88
CA PHE A 106 6.54 13.03 10.63
C PHE A 106 6.41 14.21 9.66
N LEU A 107 7.52 14.68 9.10
CA LEU A 107 7.59 15.91 8.32
C LEU A 107 8.27 15.66 6.96
N ILE A 108 7.83 16.40 5.93
CA ILE A 108 8.57 16.51 4.68
C ILE A 108 9.47 17.76 4.75
N SER A 109 10.73 17.61 4.36
CA SER A 109 11.69 18.71 4.26
C SER A 109 12.31 18.75 2.87
N ASN A 110 12.59 19.96 2.40
CA ASN A 110 13.34 20.21 1.17
C ASN A 110 14.85 20.35 1.42
N ASN A 111 15.26 20.43 2.69
CA ASN A 111 16.65 20.59 3.09
C ASN A 111 17.27 19.21 3.41
N LEU A 112 18.03 18.67 2.44
CA LEU A 112 18.70 17.37 2.58
C LEU A 112 19.56 17.25 3.83
N LYS A 113 20.16 18.35 4.32
CA LYS A 113 21.03 18.34 5.52
C LYS A 113 20.27 18.11 6.82
N GLN A 114 18.95 18.31 6.81
CA GLN A 114 18.08 18.15 7.99
C GLN A 114 17.26 16.87 7.91
N CYS A 115 17.44 16.05 6.88
CA CYS A 115 16.63 14.87 6.68
C CYS A 115 17.21 13.64 7.39
N ASP A 116 16.33 12.95 8.09
CA ASP A 116 16.60 11.69 8.76
C ASP A 116 16.51 10.54 7.74
N PHE A 117 15.54 10.65 6.82
CA PHE A 117 15.36 9.76 5.69
C PHE A 117 15.47 10.52 4.38
N ILE A 118 16.20 9.99 3.41
CA ILE A 118 16.30 10.56 2.08
C ILE A 118 16.00 9.48 1.04
N TYR A 119 14.92 9.66 0.29
CA TYR A 119 14.66 8.89 -0.90
C TYR A 119 15.33 9.53 -2.12
N PHE A 120 16.04 8.72 -2.89
CA PHE A 120 16.61 9.08 -4.17
C PHE A 120 15.94 8.30 -5.29
N ASP A 121 15.47 9.00 -6.32
CA ASP A 121 14.98 8.35 -7.54
C ASP A 121 16.11 7.58 -8.25
N GLU A 122 15.75 6.72 -9.22
CA GLU A 122 16.72 5.86 -9.90
C GLU A 122 17.72 6.66 -10.77
N LYS A 123 17.40 7.92 -11.06
CA LYS A 123 18.21 8.83 -11.88
C LYS A 123 19.17 9.68 -11.07
N THR A 124 19.02 9.70 -9.73
CA THR A 124 19.88 10.50 -8.87
C THR A 124 21.33 10.03 -8.96
N ARG A 125 22.23 11.00 -9.04
CA ARG A 125 23.68 10.78 -9.12
C ARG A 125 24.25 10.26 -7.81
N PHE A 126 25.07 9.21 -7.90
CA PHE A 126 25.70 8.55 -6.74
C PHE A 126 26.57 9.45 -5.88
N GLN A 127 27.16 10.52 -6.43
CA GLN A 127 27.99 11.46 -5.67
C GLN A 127 27.20 12.11 -4.51
N ILE A 128 25.87 12.20 -4.63
CA ILE A 128 24.99 12.75 -3.60
C ILE A 128 24.89 11.82 -2.38
N LEU A 129 25.15 10.51 -2.54
CA LEU A 129 25.18 9.57 -1.42
C LEU A 129 26.39 9.78 -0.52
N LYS A 130 27.55 10.11 -1.10
CA LYS A 130 28.79 10.34 -0.36
C LYS A 130 28.75 11.56 0.56
N SER A 131 27.84 12.49 0.30
CA SER A 131 27.66 13.68 1.14
C SER A 131 26.68 13.47 2.30
N GLN A 132 26.11 12.27 2.45
CA GLN A 132 25.15 11.98 3.52
C GLN A 132 25.85 11.58 4.81
N THR A 133 25.24 11.91 5.94
CA THR A 133 25.78 11.61 7.26
C THR A 133 25.61 10.14 7.61
N ASN A 134 26.38 9.65 8.58
CA ASN A 134 26.20 8.30 9.13
C ASN A 134 24.92 8.13 9.96
N SER A 135 24.20 9.22 10.23
CA SER A 135 22.91 9.21 10.91
C SER A 135 21.73 9.25 9.92
N THR A 136 21.96 9.39 8.62
CA THR A 136 20.89 9.51 7.61
C THR A 136 20.60 8.16 6.95
N VAL A 137 19.33 7.79 6.89
CA VAL A 137 18.86 6.58 6.20
C VAL A 137 18.56 6.93 4.74
N THR A 138 19.37 6.39 3.83
CA THR A 138 19.15 6.59 2.38
C THR A 138 18.34 5.44 1.79
N ILE A 139 17.35 5.76 0.98
CA ILE A 139 16.44 4.80 0.35
C ILE A 139 16.43 5.03 -1.17
N SER A 140 16.44 3.98 -1.99
CA SER A 140 16.27 4.15 -3.44
C SER A 140 15.71 2.90 -4.11
N GLY A 141 14.96 3.10 -5.19
CA GLY A 141 14.56 2.04 -6.13
C GLY A 141 15.64 1.64 -7.14
N LYS A 142 16.82 2.26 -7.07
CA LYS A 142 17.89 2.06 -8.03
C LYS A 142 18.50 0.67 -7.87
N LYS A 143 18.63 -0.05 -8.98
CA LYS A 143 19.34 -1.34 -8.99
C LYS A 143 20.77 -1.20 -8.46
N ASP A 144 21.18 -2.18 -7.65
CA ASP A 144 22.51 -2.27 -7.03
C ASP A 144 22.79 -1.12 -6.04
N PHE A 145 21.75 -0.51 -5.47
CA PHE A 145 21.90 0.62 -4.54
C PHE A 145 22.66 0.27 -3.26
N LEU A 146 22.59 -0.99 -2.82
CA LEU A 146 23.34 -1.44 -1.65
C LEU A 146 24.85 -1.55 -1.95
N LYS A 147 25.25 -1.87 -3.19
CA LYS A 147 26.67 -2.05 -3.58
C LYS A 147 27.48 -0.76 -3.64
N ILE A 148 26.81 0.37 -3.62
CA ILE A 148 27.40 1.70 -3.73
C ILE A 148 27.34 2.45 -2.38
N GLY A 149 27.00 1.75 -1.29
CA GLY A 149 26.92 2.30 0.05
C GLY A 149 25.54 2.86 0.44
N GLY A 150 24.49 2.58 -0.33
CA GLY A 150 23.12 2.87 0.09
C GLY A 150 22.68 1.98 1.25
N VAL A 151 21.72 2.47 2.05
CA VAL A 151 21.22 1.77 3.24
C VAL A 151 20.05 0.83 2.92
N VAL A 152 19.05 1.32 2.18
CA VAL A 152 17.81 0.59 1.87
C VAL A 152 17.56 0.62 0.36
N GLU A 153 17.48 -0.55 -0.26
CA GLU A 153 17.06 -0.71 -1.66
C GLU A 153 15.60 -1.16 -1.71
N LEU A 154 14.78 -0.43 -2.46
CA LEU A 154 13.38 -0.78 -2.69
C LEU A 154 13.23 -1.47 -4.03
N THR A 155 12.53 -2.60 -4.07
CA THR A 155 12.13 -3.22 -5.33
C THR A 155 10.64 -3.44 -5.32
N ILE A 156 9.98 -3.24 -6.46
CA ILE A 156 8.55 -3.50 -6.60
C ILE A 156 8.38 -4.68 -7.54
N ALA A 157 7.74 -5.72 -7.03
CA ALA A 157 7.42 -6.93 -7.78
C ALA A 157 5.99 -7.37 -7.43
N GLN A 158 5.20 -7.72 -8.45
CA GLN A 158 3.85 -8.26 -8.26
C GLN A 158 2.93 -7.38 -7.38
N GLY A 159 3.06 -6.05 -7.47
CA GLY A 159 2.26 -5.11 -6.68
C GLY A 159 2.64 -5.02 -5.21
N ARG A 160 3.82 -5.51 -4.82
CA ARG A 160 4.37 -5.41 -3.46
C ARG A 160 5.72 -4.73 -3.48
N ALA A 161 5.98 -3.92 -2.46
CA ALA A 161 7.30 -3.35 -2.22
C ALA A 161 8.09 -4.33 -1.33
N ALA A 162 9.29 -4.66 -1.79
CA ALA A 162 10.28 -5.48 -1.11
C ALA A 162 11.45 -4.59 -0.70
N ILE A 163 11.98 -4.82 0.51
CA ILE A 163 13.07 -4.03 1.08
C ILE A 163 14.34 -4.88 1.14
N GLY A 164 15.43 -4.39 0.56
CA GLY A 164 16.78 -4.91 0.72
C GLY A 164 17.59 -4.04 1.67
N ILE A 165 18.32 -4.65 2.59
CA ILE A 165 19.27 -3.99 3.47
C ILE A 165 20.60 -4.73 3.48
N CYS A 166 21.67 -4.04 3.87
CA CYS A 166 22.99 -4.64 3.99
C CYS A 166 23.55 -4.46 5.41
N LYS A 167 23.82 -5.57 6.11
CA LYS A 167 24.30 -5.55 7.49
C LYS A 167 25.66 -4.86 7.64
N THR A 168 26.58 -5.03 6.68
CA THR A 168 27.91 -4.40 6.72
C THR A 168 27.79 -2.88 6.64
N THR A 169 26.92 -2.35 5.76
CA THR A 169 26.65 -0.91 5.70
C THR A 169 26.11 -0.37 7.02
N LEU A 170 25.30 -1.14 7.75
CA LEU A 170 24.71 -0.71 9.03
C LEU A 170 25.70 -0.64 10.18
N GLN A 171 26.80 -1.41 10.13
CA GLN A 171 27.83 -1.37 11.18
C GLN A 171 28.54 -0.01 11.26
N GLU A 172 28.56 0.74 10.16
CA GLU A 172 29.17 2.07 10.08
C GLU A 172 28.18 3.21 10.39
N LYS A 173 26.91 2.90 10.67
CA LYS A 173 25.85 3.88 10.90
C LYS A 173 25.60 4.13 12.38
N HIS A 174 25.17 5.36 12.69
CA HIS A 174 24.82 5.78 14.04
C HIS A 174 23.34 5.50 14.37
N PHE A 175 22.75 4.50 13.71
CA PHE A 175 21.41 4.01 13.93
C PHE A 175 21.38 2.49 13.74
N THR A 176 20.37 1.86 14.32
CA THR A 176 20.11 0.44 14.16
C THR A 176 18.81 0.23 13.40
N LEU A 177 18.70 -0.90 12.70
CA LEU A 177 17.42 -1.38 12.17
C LEU A 177 16.97 -2.60 12.95
N ASP A 178 15.73 -2.57 13.42
CA ASP A 178 15.11 -3.68 14.14
C ASP A 178 14.96 -4.89 13.21
N ALA A 179 15.38 -6.06 13.68
CA ALA A 179 15.28 -7.34 12.96
C ALA A 179 13.81 -7.71 12.62
N SER A 180 12.84 -7.10 13.30
CA SER A 180 11.40 -7.22 13.00
C SER A 180 11.04 -6.66 11.62
N LEU A 181 11.83 -5.73 11.07
CA LEU A 181 11.70 -5.31 9.68
C LEU A 181 11.81 -6.54 8.76
N MET A 182 12.74 -7.46 9.06
CA MET A 182 12.96 -8.68 8.28
C MET A 182 11.79 -9.67 8.33
N ARG A 183 10.85 -9.50 9.28
CA ARG A 183 9.71 -10.41 9.47
C ARG A 183 8.44 -9.97 8.74
N ILE A 184 8.40 -8.74 8.20
CA ILE A 184 7.19 -8.18 7.59
C ILE A 184 7.41 -8.03 6.09
N ALA A 185 6.73 -8.89 5.33
CA ALA A 185 6.52 -8.90 3.87
C ALA A 185 7.72 -8.49 2.98
N ASP A 186 8.33 -9.51 2.35
CA ASP A 186 9.31 -9.39 1.27
C ASP A 186 10.61 -8.63 1.59
N VAL A 187 11.06 -8.64 2.84
CA VAL A 187 12.47 -8.30 3.13
C VAL A 187 13.35 -9.47 2.70
N LYS A 188 14.13 -9.27 1.64
CA LYS A 188 15.21 -10.19 1.29
C LYS A 188 16.50 -9.62 1.87
N GLU A 189 17.21 -10.42 2.65
CA GLU A 189 18.63 -10.14 2.88
C GLU A 189 19.28 -10.08 1.50
N ALA A 190 19.83 -8.92 1.14
CA ALA A 190 20.32 -8.73 -0.21
C ALA A 190 21.51 -9.66 -0.42
N GLU A 191 21.41 -10.59 -1.38
CA GLU A 191 22.48 -11.51 -1.76
C GLU A 191 23.77 -10.79 -2.24
N ARG A 192 23.75 -9.45 -2.34
CA ARG A 192 24.83 -8.66 -2.94
C ARG A 192 25.03 -7.29 -2.29
N CYS A 193 25.77 -7.30 -1.19
CA CYS A 193 26.28 -6.12 -0.48
C CYS A 193 27.55 -5.51 -1.12
N VAL A 194 27.95 -4.32 -0.65
CA VAL A 194 29.34 -3.83 -0.83
C VAL A 194 30.28 -4.91 -0.29
N ARG A 195 31.30 -5.27 -1.09
CA ARG A 195 32.31 -6.26 -0.72
C ARG A 195 33.38 -5.62 0.14
#